data_AF-A0A973HGD9-F1
#
_entry.id   AF-A0A973HGD9-F1
#
_cell.length_a   1.000
_cell.length_b   1.000
_cell.length_c   1.000
_cell.angle_alpha   90.00
_cell.angle_beta   90.00
_cell.angle_gamma   90.00
#
_symmetry.space_group_name_H-M   'P 1'
#
loop_
_entity.id
_entity.type
_entity.pdbx_description
1 polymer ?
#
loop_
_entity_poly.entity_id
_entity_poly.type
_entity_poly.pdbx_seq_one_letter_code
_entity_poly.pdbx_strand_id
1 'polypeptide(L)'
;MSDIMEMSQSASKVSDTEVDELNKHSRFLRRIAWLVEIIVVFIGLCISVSLMTSGNDLASAFTLAAPFVMISLVELTKIPFVIGLWHSRKSFVMYLLIISFLCLITFETLLNGFERAFSSINSQINLSEIEISKIENQIKINEDNIVIALQDYNIKTQKIDSDKTAVNANYQSQYAYEVRRNKYLSKNVPQLSKALAEKREQLIQLKVEKSELLQELSEKKERRFKSSMERTQNSNDLVQTERTRLLAQLDKLNADKIVALDDSNFFTSPGVKKDYDEKIRYVETQINNINNNTIIAKDNSPDLESVKFLDGYYADLLGLKDDMIQQKNEEVQQLRRSYKNAVSASNSNLAVKQRTLTKNKITALRSLEIKREQADVQFLSEKDYIKEIKQNNMSLRYDIRVIEIEANTMALSNQVYRMASYIDNVDHYKEVKTETLTLVGLVWFGSLALIGSITGIALTLSGLHLNSLAKKREQKTRVYIDNET
;
A
#
# COMPACT_ATOMS: atom_id res chain seq x y z
N MET A 1 -76.10 11.54 101.13
CA MET A 1 -76.83 10.56 100.30
C MET A 1 -76.97 11.05 98.85
N SER A 2 -77.13 12.36 98.58
CA SER A 2 -77.06 12.91 97.21
C SER A 2 -75.66 12.82 96.57
N ASP A 3 -74.59 13.13 97.32
CA ASP A 3 -73.23 13.17 96.75
C ASP A 3 -72.71 11.80 96.30
N ILE A 4 -73.18 10.72 96.94
CA ILE A 4 -72.86 9.33 96.55
C ILE A 4 -73.62 8.96 95.26
N MET A 5 -74.85 9.45 95.11
CA MET A 5 -75.69 9.21 93.94
C MET A 5 -75.19 9.98 92.71
N GLU A 6 -74.64 11.18 92.91
CA GLU A 6 -74.04 12.01 91.86
C GLU A 6 -72.67 11.46 91.39
N MET A 7 -71.86 10.91 92.30
CA MET A 7 -70.63 10.19 91.96
C MET A 7 -70.90 8.90 91.16
N SER A 8 -71.93 8.12 91.53
CA SER A 8 -72.31 6.89 90.82
C SER A 8 -72.79 7.18 89.38
N GLN A 9 -73.57 8.25 89.18
CA GLN A 9 -74.01 8.67 87.84
C GLN A 9 -72.86 9.20 86.96
N SER A 10 -71.90 9.92 87.54
CA SER A 10 -70.72 10.40 86.81
C SER A 10 -69.80 9.26 86.37
N ALA A 11 -69.56 8.27 87.24
CA ALA A 11 -68.76 7.08 86.94
C ALA A 11 -69.41 6.19 85.85
N SER A 12 -70.73 6.04 85.89
CA SER A 12 -71.50 5.30 84.87
C SER A 12 -71.37 5.94 83.48
N LYS A 13 -71.51 7.27 83.39
CA LYS A 13 -71.43 8.02 82.12
C LYS A 13 -70.03 7.97 81.48
N VAL A 14 -68.97 7.99 82.29
CA VAL A 14 -67.58 7.84 81.80
C VAL A 14 -67.33 6.42 81.30
N SER A 15 -67.82 5.39 82.00
CA SER A 15 -67.73 3.98 81.58
C SER A 15 -68.42 3.72 80.24
N ASP A 16 -69.62 4.27 80.04
CA ASP A 16 -70.38 4.06 78.81
C ASP A 16 -69.72 4.71 77.58
N THR A 17 -69.10 5.88 77.78
CA THR A 17 -68.37 6.58 76.72
C THR A 17 -67.13 5.78 76.26
N GLU A 18 -66.36 5.23 77.20
CA GLU A 18 -65.21 4.39 76.88
C GLU A 18 -65.62 3.10 76.12
N VAL A 19 -66.72 2.45 76.53
CA VAL A 19 -67.22 1.23 75.89
C VAL A 19 -67.66 1.50 74.44
N ASP A 20 -68.31 2.63 74.17
CA ASP A 20 -68.69 3.01 72.80
C ASP A 20 -67.45 3.30 71.91
N GLU A 21 -66.43 3.98 72.45
CA GLU A 21 -65.17 4.21 71.73
C GLU A 21 -64.46 2.91 71.36
N LEU A 22 -64.36 1.96 72.30
CA LEU A 22 -63.78 0.62 72.06
C LEU A 22 -64.54 -0.13 70.96
N ASN A 23 -65.88 -0.08 70.98
CA ASN A 23 -66.73 -0.71 69.96
C ASN A 23 -66.63 -0.02 68.59
N LYS A 24 -66.46 1.31 68.56
CA LYS A 24 -66.25 2.08 67.33
C LYS A 24 -64.90 1.72 66.69
N HIS A 25 -63.81 1.69 67.46
CA HIS A 25 -62.49 1.28 66.99
C HIS A 25 -62.46 -0.18 66.53
N SER A 26 -63.10 -1.08 67.27
CA SER A 26 -63.25 -2.49 66.89
C SER A 26 -63.93 -2.67 65.52
N ARG A 27 -65.07 -1.99 65.30
CA ARG A 27 -65.79 -2.01 64.02
C ARG A 27 -64.96 -1.40 62.90
N PHE A 28 -64.22 -0.34 63.18
CA PHE A 28 -63.35 0.31 62.20
C PHE A 28 -62.21 -0.62 61.74
N LEU A 29 -61.45 -1.23 62.67
CA LEU A 29 -60.36 -2.16 62.32
C LEU A 29 -60.84 -3.35 61.49
N ARG A 30 -62.02 -3.90 61.81
CA ARG A 30 -62.62 -5.00 61.04
C ARG A 30 -63.05 -4.57 59.62
N ARG A 31 -63.47 -3.32 59.42
CA ARG A 31 -63.77 -2.78 58.08
C ARG A 31 -62.50 -2.61 57.25
N ILE A 32 -61.43 -2.10 57.86
CA ILE A 32 -60.13 -1.96 57.18
C ILE A 32 -59.55 -3.34 56.84
N ALA A 33 -59.69 -4.33 57.73
CA ALA A 33 -59.28 -5.71 57.43
C ALA A 33 -59.97 -6.25 56.16
N TRP A 34 -61.29 -6.05 56.04
CA TRP A 34 -62.04 -6.43 54.83
C TRP A 34 -61.58 -5.69 53.58
N LEU A 35 -61.24 -4.40 53.69
CA LEU A 35 -60.71 -3.62 52.58
C LEU A 35 -59.38 -4.20 52.09
N VAL A 36 -58.46 -4.48 53.01
CA VAL A 36 -57.15 -5.09 52.68
C VAL A 36 -57.36 -6.45 51.99
N GLU A 37 -58.27 -7.27 52.50
CA GLU A 37 -58.55 -8.58 51.92
C GLU A 37 -59.14 -8.49 50.51
N ILE A 38 -60.04 -7.54 50.26
CA ILE A 38 -60.60 -7.29 48.92
C ILE A 38 -59.50 -6.88 47.93
N ILE A 39 -58.51 -6.09 48.35
CA ILE A 39 -57.36 -5.74 47.50
C ILE A 39 -56.56 -6.98 47.12
N VAL A 40 -56.32 -7.89 48.06
CA VAL A 40 -55.60 -9.15 47.79
C VAL A 40 -56.39 -10.04 46.82
N VAL A 41 -57.71 -10.17 47.02
CA VAL A 41 -58.61 -10.87 46.09
C VAL A 41 -58.50 -10.28 44.69
N PHE A 42 -58.48 -8.94 44.58
CA PHE A 42 -58.33 -8.27 43.30
C PHE A 42 -56.99 -8.55 42.64
N ILE A 43 -55.89 -8.56 43.41
CA ILE A 43 -54.55 -8.94 42.92
C ILE A 43 -54.57 -10.38 42.37
N GLY A 44 -55.16 -11.33 43.10
CA GLY A 44 -55.31 -12.72 42.64
C GLY A 44 -56.11 -12.85 41.34
N LEU A 45 -57.19 -12.08 41.21
CA LEU A 45 -57.98 -12.01 39.97
C LEU A 45 -57.21 -11.36 38.81
N CYS A 46 -56.43 -10.31 39.06
CA CYS A 46 -55.59 -9.70 38.04
C CYS A 46 -54.52 -10.67 37.50
N ILE A 47 -53.91 -11.47 38.38
CA ILE A 47 -52.96 -12.52 37.98
C ILE A 47 -53.65 -13.56 37.07
N SER A 48 -54.85 -13.98 37.46
CA SER A 48 -55.68 -14.90 36.67
C SER A 48 -55.99 -14.34 35.28
N VAL A 49 -56.38 -13.06 35.18
CA VAL A 49 -56.67 -12.43 33.88
C VAL A 49 -55.41 -12.31 33.02
N SER A 50 -54.28 -11.92 33.61
CA SER A 50 -53.00 -11.82 32.90
C SER A 50 -52.57 -13.16 32.28
N LEU A 51 -52.79 -14.28 32.97
CA LEU A 51 -52.54 -15.62 32.43
C LEU A 51 -53.45 -15.97 31.26
N MET A 52 -54.71 -15.55 31.33
CA MET A 52 -55.68 -15.81 30.29
C MET A 52 -55.33 -15.07 28.98
N THR A 53 -54.71 -13.90 29.09
CA THR A 53 -54.27 -13.11 27.92
C THR A 53 -52.96 -13.58 27.28
N SER A 54 -52.18 -14.42 27.96
CA SER A 54 -50.89 -14.90 27.45
C SER A 54 -50.97 -16.23 26.67
N GLY A 55 -52.10 -16.93 26.72
CA GLY A 55 -52.29 -18.23 26.05
C GLY A 55 -52.98 -18.10 24.68
N ASN A 56 -52.46 -18.79 23.65
CA ASN A 56 -53.09 -18.84 22.32
C ASN A 56 -54.37 -19.70 22.30
N ASP A 57 -54.50 -20.66 23.23
CA ASP A 57 -55.66 -21.53 23.38
C ASP A 57 -56.43 -21.24 24.68
N LEU A 58 -57.71 -20.91 24.57
CA LEU A 58 -58.60 -20.58 25.70
C LEU A 58 -58.65 -21.69 26.77
N ALA A 59 -58.59 -22.97 26.38
CA ALA A 59 -58.60 -24.10 27.31
C ALA A 59 -57.31 -24.21 28.14
N SER A 60 -56.16 -23.93 27.52
CA SER A 60 -54.86 -23.91 28.21
C SER A 60 -54.75 -22.71 29.15
N ALA A 61 -55.26 -21.55 28.72
CA ALA A 61 -55.27 -20.32 29.51
C ALA A 61 -56.17 -20.45 30.75
N PHE A 62 -57.33 -21.10 30.61
CA PHE A 62 -58.23 -21.37 31.73
C PHE A 62 -57.62 -22.31 32.76
N THR A 63 -56.93 -23.37 32.32
CA THR A 63 -56.27 -24.35 33.21
C THR A 63 -55.16 -23.70 34.04
N LEU A 64 -54.45 -22.72 33.47
CA LEU A 64 -53.42 -21.95 34.17
C LEU A 64 -54.00 -20.91 35.13
N ALA A 65 -55.15 -20.32 34.79
CA ALA A 65 -55.80 -19.27 35.57
C ALA A 65 -56.63 -19.80 36.75
N ALA A 66 -57.21 -21.01 36.62
CA ALA A 66 -58.15 -21.59 37.59
C ALA A 66 -57.62 -21.68 39.05
N PRO A 67 -56.36 -22.08 39.31
CA PRO A 67 -55.82 -22.10 40.67
C PRO A 67 -55.82 -20.71 41.34
N PHE A 68 -55.54 -19.64 40.59
CA PHE A 68 -55.51 -18.27 41.14
C PHE A 68 -56.91 -17.75 41.46
N VAL A 69 -57.93 -18.12 40.67
CA VAL A 69 -59.34 -17.84 40.99
C VAL A 69 -59.74 -18.57 42.26
N MET A 70 -59.37 -19.85 42.39
CA MET A 70 -59.63 -20.64 43.60
C MET A 70 -58.98 -20.01 44.84
N ILE A 71 -57.71 -19.62 44.74
CA ILE A 71 -56.98 -18.94 45.82
C ILE A 71 -57.66 -17.61 46.18
N SER A 72 -58.09 -16.82 45.19
CA SER A 72 -58.82 -15.57 45.42
C SER A 72 -60.13 -15.77 46.19
N LEU A 73 -60.84 -16.88 45.95
CA LEU A 73 -62.03 -17.24 46.75
C LEU A 73 -61.66 -17.61 48.19
N VAL A 74 -60.55 -18.34 48.39
CA VAL A 74 -60.04 -18.71 49.72
C VAL A 74 -59.65 -17.46 50.52
N GLU A 75 -58.98 -16.49 49.90
CA GLU A 75 -58.64 -15.21 50.50
C GLU A 75 -59.90 -14.46 50.99
N LEU A 76 -61.00 -14.43 50.21
CA LEU A 76 -62.27 -13.82 50.64
C LEU A 76 -62.86 -14.48 51.90
N THR A 77 -62.65 -15.79 52.10
CA THR A 77 -63.15 -16.53 53.27
C THR A 77 -62.32 -16.36 54.54
N LYS A 78 -61.17 -15.69 54.44
CA LYS A 78 -60.18 -15.57 55.51
C LYS A 78 -60.72 -14.90 56.78
N ILE A 79 -61.38 -13.75 56.64
CA ILE A 79 -61.88 -12.98 57.78
C ILE A 79 -63.01 -13.74 58.52
N PRO A 80 -64.04 -14.28 57.85
CA PRO A 80 -65.04 -15.15 58.49
C PRO A 80 -64.40 -16.32 59.23
N PHE A 81 -63.37 -16.95 58.64
CA PHE A 81 -62.68 -18.08 59.23
C PHE A 81 -61.94 -17.70 60.52
N VAL A 82 -61.21 -16.57 60.55
CA VAL A 82 -60.54 -16.06 61.75
C VAL A 82 -61.54 -15.74 62.87
N ILE A 83 -62.71 -15.16 62.52
CA ILE A 83 -63.77 -14.88 63.49
C ILE A 83 -64.35 -16.18 64.09
N GLY A 84 -64.55 -17.22 63.27
CA GLY A 84 -64.99 -18.53 63.73
C GLY A 84 -63.97 -19.21 64.65
N LEU A 85 -62.69 -19.16 64.28
CA LEU A 85 -61.58 -19.70 65.08
C LEU A 85 -61.46 -19.00 66.44
N TRP A 86 -61.65 -17.67 66.48
CA TRP A 86 -61.60 -16.91 67.72
C TRP A 86 -62.65 -17.36 68.76
N HIS A 87 -63.84 -17.75 68.30
CA HIS A 87 -64.93 -18.20 69.19
C HIS A 87 -64.80 -19.68 69.62
N SER A 88 -64.15 -20.52 68.82
CA SER A 88 -64.08 -21.98 69.05
C SER A 88 -63.05 -22.42 70.11
N ARG A 89 -62.01 -21.61 70.37
CA ARG A 89 -60.90 -21.76 71.36
C ARG A 89 -60.86 -23.07 72.20
N LYS A 90 -60.42 -24.19 71.59
CA LYS A 90 -60.05 -25.42 72.33
C LYS A 90 -58.54 -25.65 72.49
N SER A 91 -57.67 -25.15 71.61
CA SER A 91 -56.20 -25.27 71.72
C SER A 91 -55.49 -24.06 71.12
N PHE A 92 -54.58 -23.44 71.89
CA PHE A 92 -53.80 -22.26 71.47
C PHE A 92 -52.80 -22.59 70.34
N VAL A 93 -52.16 -23.76 70.40
CA VAL A 93 -51.15 -24.17 69.40
C VAL A 93 -51.80 -24.43 68.04
N MET A 94 -52.94 -25.13 68.02
CA MET A 94 -53.68 -25.39 66.79
C MET A 94 -54.19 -24.09 66.15
N TYR A 95 -54.61 -23.14 66.98
CA TYR A 95 -55.04 -21.82 66.53
C TYR A 95 -53.91 -21.01 65.86
N LEU A 96 -52.71 -21.00 66.46
CA LEU A 96 -51.54 -20.33 65.90
C LEU A 96 -51.12 -20.96 64.57
N LEU A 97 -51.07 -22.30 64.51
CA LEU A 97 -50.72 -23.04 63.29
C LEU A 97 -51.67 -22.67 62.14
N ILE A 98 -52.98 -22.72 62.37
CA ILE A 98 -53.97 -22.41 61.34
C ILE A 98 -53.84 -20.96 60.85
N ILE A 99 -53.62 -20.00 61.76
CA ILE A 99 -53.37 -18.60 61.38
C ILE A 99 -52.08 -18.47 60.56
N SER A 100 -51.01 -19.16 60.97
CA SER A 100 -49.75 -19.15 60.22
C SER A 100 -49.93 -19.69 58.81
N PHE A 101 -50.68 -20.79 58.64
CA PHE A 101 -50.96 -21.34 57.32
C PHE A 101 -51.78 -20.37 56.46
N LEU A 102 -52.74 -19.69 57.08
CA LEU A 102 -53.56 -18.69 56.42
C LEU A 102 -52.75 -17.46 55.97
N CYS A 103 -51.78 -17.02 56.76
CA CYS A 103 -50.81 -16.00 56.35
C CYS A 103 -49.90 -16.51 55.22
N LEU A 104 -49.47 -17.78 55.25
CA LEU A 104 -48.56 -18.34 54.24
C LEU A 104 -49.21 -18.42 52.85
N ILE A 105 -50.50 -18.76 52.76
CA ILE A 105 -51.23 -18.76 51.47
C ILE A 105 -51.26 -17.36 50.86
N THR A 106 -51.57 -16.36 51.67
CA THR A 106 -51.61 -14.96 51.23
C THR A 106 -50.24 -14.42 50.86
N PHE A 107 -49.22 -14.83 51.62
CA PHE A 107 -47.82 -14.52 51.31
C PHE A 107 -47.44 -15.07 49.93
N GLU A 108 -47.75 -16.34 49.65
CA GLU A 108 -47.49 -16.99 48.37
C GLU A 108 -48.25 -16.31 47.22
N THR A 109 -49.51 -15.95 47.45
CA THR A 109 -50.34 -15.21 46.48
C THR A 109 -49.74 -13.84 46.12
N LEU A 110 -49.32 -13.06 47.12
CA LEU A 110 -48.72 -11.74 46.93
C LEU A 110 -47.34 -11.83 46.30
N LEU A 111 -46.50 -12.78 46.73
CA LEU A 111 -45.16 -12.99 46.19
C LEU A 111 -45.21 -13.35 44.70
N ASN A 112 -46.08 -14.30 44.33
CA ASN A 112 -46.32 -14.66 42.94
C ASN A 112 -46.84 -13.48 42.10
N GLY A 113 -47.67 -12.61 42.69
CA GLY A 113 -48.15 -11.40 42.03
C GLY A 113 -47.02 -10.43 41.71
N PHE A 114 -46.11 -10.20 42.66
CA PHE A 114 -44.95 -9.35 42.46
C PHE A 114 -43.94 -9.93 41.48
N GLU A 115 -43.64 -11.24 41.57
CA GLU A 115 -42.72 -11.91 40.65
C GLU A 115 -43.21 -11.80 39.20
N ARG A 116 -44.52 -11.94 38.96
CA ARG A 116 -45.11 -11.77 37.63
C ARG A 116 -45.02 -10.35 37.11
N ALA A 117 -45.31 -9.36 37.94
CA ALA A 117 -45.16 -7.96 37.58
C ALA A 117 -43.69 -7.65 37.19
N PHE A 118 -42.75 -8.20 37.95
CA PHE A 118 -41.33 -8.07 37.68
C PHE A 118 -40.90 -8.80 36.39
N SER A 119 -41.34 -10.05 36.20
CA SER A 119 -41.06 -10.83 35.00
C SER A 119 -41.62 -10.18 33.74
N SER A 120 -42.75 -9.48 33.81
CA SER A 120 -43.32 -8.74 32.68
C SER A 120 -42.42 -7.57 32.25
N ILE A 121 -41.92 -6.79 33.21
CA ILE A 121 -40.96 -5.71 32.94
C ILE A 121 -39.65 -6.29 32.38
N ASN A 122 -39.15 -7.37 32.97
CA ASN A 122 -37.94 -8.03 32.49
C ASN A 122 -38.10 -8.57 31.07
N SER A 123 -39.28 -9.09 30.73
CA SER A 123 -39.58 -9.55 29.37
C SER A 123 -39.56 -8.40 28.36
N GLN A 124 -40.05 -7.21 28.72
CA GLN A 124 -40.00 -6.04 27.83
C GLN A 124 -38.56 -5.60 27.58
N ILE A 125 -37.72 -5.58 28.63
CA ILE A 125 -36.29 -5.28 28.51
C ILE A 125 -35.58 -6.31 27.62
N ASN A 126 -35.86 -7.61 27.80
CA ASN A 126 -35.29 -8.66 26.96
C ASN A 126 -35.70 -8.52 25.49
N LEU A 127 -36.94 -8.08 25.20
CA LEU A 127 -37.36 -7.81 23.83
C LEU A 127 -36.56 -6.66 23.21
N SER A 128 -36.32 -5.59 23.96
CA SER A 128 -35.43 -4.50 23.54
C SER A 128 -34.00 -4.97 23.29
N GLU A 129 -33.47 -5.89 24.12
CA GLU A 129 -32.14 -6.47 23.92
C GLU A 129 -32.05 -7.32 22.65
N ILE A 130 -33.08 -8.13 22.36
CA ILE A 130 -33.17 -8.90 21.12
C ILE A 130 -33.21 -7.96 19.89
N GLU A 131 -33.95 -6.85 19.99
CA GLU A 131 -34.01 -5.85 18.93
C GLU A 131 -32.64 -5.18 18.69
N ILE A 132 -31.95 -4.79 19.76
CA ILE A 132 -30.57 -4.27 19.67
C ILE A 132 -29.65 -5.29 19.00
N SER A 133 -29.69 -6.55 19.43
CA SER A 133 -28.85 -7.62 18.85
C SER A 133 -29.15 -7.84 17.36
N LYS A 134 -30.40 -7.74 16.94
CA LYS A 134 -30.79 -7.82 15.53
C LYS A 134 -30.18 -6.67 14.71
N ILE A 135 -30.24 -5.45 15.23
CA ILE A 135 -29.67 -4.26 14.57
C ILE A 135 -28.13 -4.37 14.53
N GLU A 136 -27.49 -4.80 15.61
CA GLU A 136 -26.04 -5.02 15.66
C GLU A 136 -25.58 -6.05 14.64
N ASN A 137 -26.30 -7.16 14.49
CA ASN A 137 -26.01 -8.16 13.47
C ASN A 137 -26.15 -7.57 12.06
N GLN A 138 -27.15 -6.72 11.82
CA GLN A 138 -27.29 -6.03 10.53
C GLN A 138 -26.11 -5.08 10.26
N ILE A 139 -25.67 -4.31 11.26
CA ILE A 139 -24.48 -3.46 11.16
C ILE A 139 -23.24 -4.30 10.84
N LYS A 140 -23.07 -5.44 11.51
CA LYS A 140 -21.93 -6.34 11.30
C LYS A 140 -21.90 -6.89 9.87
N ILE A 141 -23.03 -7.38 9.37
CA ILE A 141 -23.15 -7.86 7.98
C ILE A 141 -22.80 -6.72 6.99
N ASN A 142 -23.28 -5.52 7.26
CA ASN A 142 -22.97 -4.34 6.46
C ASN A 142 -21.48 -3.99 6.47
N GLU A 143 -20.82 -4.05 7.63
CA GLU A 143 -19.38 -3.83 7.78
C GLU A 143 -18.56 -4.90 7.06
N ASP A 144 -18.94 -6.18 7.17
CA ASP A 144 -18.30 -7.29 6.46
C ASP A 144 -18.42 -7.11 4.93
N ASN A 145 -19.59 -6.69 4.43
CA ASN A 145 -19.79 -6.41 3.01
C ASN A 145 -18.88 -5.27 2.51
N ILE A 146 -18.69 -4.21 3.31
CA ILE A 146 -17.75 -3.12 2.98
C ILE A 146 -16.32 -3.65 2.89
N VAL A 147 -15.90 -4.49 3.85
CA VAL A 147 -14.55 -5.08 3.86
C VAL A 147 -14.33 -5.96 2.64
N ILE A 148 -15.29 -6.82 2.29
CA ILE A 148 -15.22 -7.69 1.12
C ILE A 148 -15.07 -6.88 -0.17
N ALA A 149 -15.86 -5.82 -0.36
CA ALA A 149 -15.76 -4.95 -1.55
C ALA A 149 -14.38 -4.28 -1.66
N LEU A 150 -13.85 -3.74 -0.55
CA LEU A 150 -12.51 -3.15 -0.52
C LEU A 150 -11.40 -4.18 -0.81
N GLN A 151 -11.54 -5.38 -0.27
CA GLN A 151 -10.58 -6.46 -0.48
C GLN A 151 -10.58 -6.94 -1.94
N ASP A 152 -11.74 -7.12 -2.55
CA ASP A 152 -11.86 -7.52 -3.96
C ASP A 152 -11.20 -6.48 -4.89
N TYR A 153 -11.45 -5.19 -4.65
CA TYR A 153 -10.78 -4.10 -5.38
C TYR A 153 -9.25 -4.13 -5.21
N ASN A 154 -8.76 -4.28 -3.99
CA ASN A 154 -7.32 -4.37 -3.71
C ASN A 154 -6.67 -5.59 -4.38
N ILE A 155 -7.33 -6.75 -4.37
CA ILE A 155 -6.82 -7.95 -5.05
C ILE A 155 -6.75 -7.73 -6.56
N LYS A 156 -7.80 -7.15 -7.16
CA LYS A 156 -7.83 -6.84 -8.59
C LYS A 156 -6.71 -5.88 -8.99
N THR A 157 -6.53 -4.78 -8.26
CA THR A 157 -5.50 -3.78 -8.54
C THR A 157 -4.09 -4.33 -8.32
N GLN A 158 -3.84 -5.06 -7.22
CA GLN A 158 -2.56 -5.70 -6.97
C GLN A 158 -2.18 -6.72 -8.06
N LYS A 159 -3.15 -7.50 -8.54
CA LYS A 159 -2.93 -8.42 -9.66
C LYS A 159 -2.53 -7.68 -10.94
N ILE A 160 -3.19 -6.56 -11.24
CA ILE A 160 -2.84 -5.73 -12.40
C ILE A 160 -1.43 -5.14 -12.27
N ASP A 161 -1.05 -4.67 -11.08
CA ASP A 161 0.30 -4.14 -10.84
C ASP A 161 1.37 -5.23 -10.96
N SER A 162 1.10 -6.42 -10.43
CA SER A 162 1.94 -7.60 -10.65
C SER A 162 2.08 -7.91 -12.15
N ASP A 163 0.98 -7.92 -12.91
CA ASP A 163 1.02 -8.16 -14.36
C ASP A 163 1.82 -7.06 -15.10
N LYS A 164 1.73 -5.79 -14.68
CA LYS A 164 2.55 -4.69 -15.22
C LYS A 164 4.05 -4.94 -14.98
N THR A 165 4.42 -5.39 -13.79
CA THR A 165 5.82 -5.72 -13.49
C THR A 165 6.30 -6.91 -14.33
N ALA A 166 5.47 -7.93 -14.50
CA ALA A 166 5.77 -9.09 -15.34
C ALA A 166 5.95 -8.72 -16.81
N VAL A 167 5.10 -7.84 -17.36
CA VAL A 167 5.24 -7.31 -18.74
C VAL A 167 6.57 -6.57 -18.91
N ASN A 168 6.95 -5.74 -17.94
CA ASN A 168 8.24 -5.02 -17.96
C ASN A 168 9.43 -5.98 -17.90
N ALA A 169 9.39 -6.97 -17.00
CA ALA A 169 10.45 -7.97 -16.87
C ALA A 169 10.58 -8.84 -18.13
N ASN A 170 9.46 -9.24 -18.74
CA ASN A 170 9.43 -10.00 -19.99
C ASN A 170 10.02 -9.19 -21.16
N TYR A 171 9.67 -7.90 -21.27
CA TYR A 171 10.30 -7.02 -22.25
C TYR A 171 11.82 -6.95 -22.07
N GLN A 172 12.30 -6.76 -20.83
CA GLN A 172 13.74 -6.68 -20.55
C GLN A 172 14.46 -7.98 -20.90
N SER A 173 13.90 -9.14 -20.56
CA SER A 173 14.50 -10.44 -20.85
C SER A 173 14.53 -10.73 -22.36
N GLN A 174 13.44 -10.45 -23.09
CA GLN A 174 13.38 -10.61 -24.54
C GLN A 174 14.34 -9.66 -25.26
N TYR A 175 14.40 -8.39 -24.83
CA TYR A 175 15.32 -7.43 -25.42
C TYR A 175 16.78 -7.83 -25.18
N ALA A 176 17.13 -8.24 -23.96
CA ALA A 176 18.47 -8.73 -23.65
C ALA A 176 18.85 -9.98 -24.47
N TYR A 177 17.89 -10.88 -24.71
CA TYR A 177 18.08 -12.03 -25.59
C TYR A 177 18.36 -11.60 -27.04
N GLU A 178 17.57 -10.69 -27.60
CA GLU A 178 17.76 -10.20 -28.98
C GLU A 178 19.09 -9.43 -29.14
N VAL A 179 19.52 -8.67 -28.12
CA VAL A 179 20.85 -8.03 -28.09
C VAL A 179 21.96 -9.09 -28.15
N ARG A 180 21.87 -10.14 -27.33
CA ARG A 180 22.84 -11.26 -27.36
C ARG A 180 22.82 -11.97 -28.72
N ARG A 181 21.64 -12.28 -29.26
CA ARG A 181 21.49 -12.91 -30.57
C ARG A 181 22.09 -12.07 -31.69
N ASN A 182 21.86 -10.76 -31.66
CA ASN A 182 22.44 -9.84 -32.65
C ASN A 182 23.97 -9.81 -32.55
N LYS A 183 24.54 -9.87 -31.35
CA LYS A 183 26.00 -10.00 -31.16
C LYS A 183 26.56 -11.27 -31.81
N TYR A 184 25.85 -12.40 -31.71
CA TYR A 184 26.24 -13.64 -32.38
C TYR A 184 26.13 -13.55 -33.90
N LEU A 185 25.03 -13.00 -34.42
CA LEU A 185 24.84 -12.81 -35.88
C LEU A 185 25.86 -11.83 -36.47
N SER A 186 26.34 -10.88 -35.68
CA SER A 186 27.40 -9.93 -36.06
C SER A 186 28.81 -10.35 -35.65
N LYS A 187 29.05 -11.64 -35.37
CA LYS A 187 30.37 -12.19 -34.99
C LYS A 187 31.48 -11.83 -35.98
N ASN A 188 31.15 -11.66 -37.25
CA ASN A 188 32.11 -11.33 -38.31
C ASN A 188 32.47 -9.84 -38.31
N VAL A 189 31.70 -8.95 -37.66
CA VAL A 189 31.94 -7.51 -37.66
C VAL A 189 33.27 -7.14 -36.98
N PRO A 190 33.61 -7.66 -35.78
CA PRO A 190 34.94 -7.46 -35.19
C PRO A 190 36.08 -7.98 -36.06
N GLN A 191 35.90 -9.14 -36.70
CA GLN A 191 36.92 -9.71 -37.59
C GLN A 191 37.13 -8.84 -38.84
N LEU A 192 36.04 -8.39 -39.47
CA LEU A 192 36.08 -7.44 -40.59
C LEU A 192 36.72 -6.11 -40.18
N SER A 193 36.42 -5.61 -38.98
CA SER A 193 37.05 -4.40 -38.44
C SER A 193 38.56 -4.57 -38.28
N LYS A 194 39.01 -5.71 -37.75
CA LYS A 194 40.43 -6.02 -37.57
C LYS A 194 41.14 -6.16 -38.92
N ALA A 195 40.57 -6.93 -39.84
CA ALA A 195 41.11 -7.09 -41.19
C ALA A 195 41.16 -5.75 -41.95
N LEU A 196 40.17 -4.87 -41.74
CA LEU A 196 40.16 -3.52 -42.33
C LEU A 196 41.31 -2.66 -41.76
N ALA A 197 41.55 -2.73 -40.46
CA ALA A 197 42.67 -2.03 -39.83
C ALA A 197 44.03 -2.56 -40.35
N GLU A 198 44.21 -3.87 -40.38
CA GLU A 198 45.43 -4.52 -40.90
C GLU A 198 45.71 -4.14 -42.37
N LYS A 199 44.68 -4.17 -43.23
CA LYS A 199 44.83 -3.80 -44.66
C LYS A 199 45.08 -2.32 -44.86
N ARG A 200 44.52 -1.46 -44.02
CA ARG A 200 44.82 -0.01 -44.03
C ARG A 200 46.25 0.26 -43.63
N GLU A 201 46.75 -0.45 -42.62
CA GLU A 201 48.14 -0.32 -42.19
C GLU A 201 49.09 -0.73 -43.31
N GLN A 202 48.84 -1.86 -43.97
CA GLN A 202 49.63 -2.30 -45.14
C GLN A 202 49.59 -1.28 -46.29
N LEU A 203 48.43 -0.66 -46.55
CA LEU A 203 48.30 0.39 -47.56
C LEU A 203 49.12 1.64 -47.19
N ILE A 204 49.17 2.00 -45.91
CA ILE A 204 49.99 3.11 -45.41
C ILE A 204 51.47 2.77 -45.60
N GLN A 205 51.90 1.57 -45.20
CA GLN A 205 53.27 1.11 -45.39
C GLN A 205 53.70 1.15 -46.86
N LEU A 206 52.88 0.64 -47.79
CA LEU A 206 53.17 0.71 -49.22
C LEU A 206 53.31 2.15 -49.75
N LYS A 207 52.49 3.08 -49.23
CA LYS A 207 52.60 4.50 -49.58
C LYS A 207 53.87 5.14 -49.01
N VAL A 208 54.28 4.74 -47.82
CA VAL A 208 55.55 5.18 -47.20
C VAL A 208 56.72 4.64 -48.01
N GLU A 209 56.77 3.34 -48.32
CA GLU A 209 57.81 2.75 -49.16
C GLU A 209 57.90 3.43 -50.54
N LYS A 210 56.76 3.76 -51.16
CA LYS A 210 56.75 4.55 -52.41
C LYS A 210 57.40 5.92 -52.20
N SER A 211 57.08 6.60 -51.11
CA SER A 211 57.67 7.92 -50.80
C SER A 211 59.18 7.85 -50.56
N GLU A 212 59.65 6.77 -49.90
CA GLU A 212 61.08 6.51 -49.69
C GLU A 212 61.80 6.22 -51.02
N LEU A 213 61.19 5.45 -51.93
CA LEU A 213 61.74 5.21 -53.26
C LEU A 213 61.84 6.48 -54.11
N LEU A 214 60.84 7.36 -54.03
CA LEU A 214 60.90 8.67 -54.68
C LEU A 214 62.01 9.54 -54.10
N GLN A 215 62.20 9.51 -52.78
CA GLN A 215 63.31 10.21 -52.14
C GLN A 215 64.66 9.63 -52.57
N GLU A 216 64.84 8.31 -52.57
CA GLU A 216 66.07 7.66 -53.03
C GLU A 216 66.38 7.99 -54.49
N LEU A 217 65.37 8.00 -55.37
CA LEU A 217 65.50 8.43 -56.75
C LEU A 217 66.00 9.89 -56.83
N SER A 218 65.41 10.79 -56.05
CA SER A 218 65.80 12.20 -56.02
C SER A 218 67.25 12.38 -55.55
N GLU A 219 67.68 11.65 -54.52
CA GLU A 219 69.04 11.69 -53.98
C GLU A 219 70.07 11.13 -54.97
N LYS A 220 69.75 10.01 -55.64
CA LYS A 220 70.62 9.42 -56.66
C LYS A 220 70.76 10.34 -57.88
N LYS A 221 69.67 10.97 -58.32
CA LYS A 221 69.71 11.99 -59.38
C LYS A 221 70.59 13.18 -58.99
N GLU A 222 70.40 13.71 -57.79
CA GLU A 222 71.17 14.84 -57.27
C GLU A 222 72.67 14.51 -57.19
N ARG A 223 73.04 13.33 -56.67
CA ARG A 223 74.45 12.88 -56.62
C ARG A 223 75.06 12.75 -58.02
N ARG A 224 74.32 12.20 -58.98
CA ARG A 224 74.77 12.06 -60.37
C ARG A 224 74.93 13.43 -61.04
N PHE A 225 73.97 14.32 -60.85
CA PHE A 225 74.03 15.69 -61.36
C PHE A 225 75.24 16.45 -60.81
N LYS A 226 75.49 16.37 -59.48
CA LYS A 226 76.68 16.95 -58.84
C LYS A 226 77.99 16.38 -59.42
N SER A 227 78.09 15.06 -59.54
CA SER A 227 79.28 14.41 -60.11
C SER A 227 79.54 14.79 -61.57
N SER A 228 78.48 15.05 -62.34
CA SER A 228 78.58 15.51 -63.74
C SER A 228 79.06 16.97 -63.82
N MET A 229 78.54 17.83 -62.94
CA MET A 229 78.99 19.22 -62.79
C MET A 229 80.46 19.32 -62.42
N GLU A 230 80.92 18.56 -61.41
CA GLU A 230 82.32 18.54 -60.95
C GLU A 230 83.28 18.09 -62.07
N ARG A 231 82.91 17.08 -62.85
CA ARG A 231 83.73 16.60 -63.99
C ARG A 231 83.79 17.60 -65.14
N THR A 232 82.70 18.30 -65.39
CA THR A 232 82.63 19.33 -66.45
C THR A 232 83.44 20.58 -66.08
N GLN A 233 83.40 21.00 -64.81
CA GLN A 233 84.23 22.11 -64.32
C GLN A 233 85.72 21.78 -64.36
N ASN A 234 86.13 20.62 -63.83
CA ASN A 234 87.55 20.23 -63.81
C ASN A 234 88.14 20.05 -65.22
N SER A 235 87.40 19.48 -66.17
CA SER A 235 87.86 19.36 -67.56
C SER A 235 88.01 20.72 -68.25
N ASN A 236 87.10 21.68 -68.00
CA ASN A 236 87.21 23.02 -68.59
C ASN A 236 88.41 23.80 -68.03
N ASP A 237 88.69 23.73 -66.73
CA ASP A 237 89.85 24.42 -66.15
C ASP A 237 91.19 23.85 -66.65
N LEU A 238 91.30 22.52 -66.78
CA LEU A 238 92.49 21.87 -67.32
C LEU A 238 92.73 22.26 -68.79
N VAL A 239 91.68 22.29 -69.61
CA VAL A 239 91.76 22.67 -71.03
C VAL A 239 92.13 24.15 -71.19
N GLN A 240 91.54 25.06 -70.39
CA GLN A 240 91.91 26.48 -70.43
C GLN A 240 93.35 26.70 -69.98
N THR A 241 93.81 26.01 -68.94
CA THR A 241 95.19 26.12 -68.44
C THR A 241 96.21 25.66 -69.47
N GLU A 242 95.98 24.52 -70.12
CA GLU A 242 96.84 24.03 -71.22
C GLU A 242 96.83 24.96 -72.43
N ARG A 243 95.66 25.50 -72.77
CA ARG A 243 95.54 26.49 -73.86
C ARG A 243 96.34 27.75 -73.56
N THR A 244 96.25 28.30 -72.35
CA THR A 244 97.02 29.49 -71.95
C THR A 244 98.51 29.20 -71.96
N ARG A 245 98.94 28.01 -71.54
CA ARG A 245 100.34 27.57 -71.60
C ARG A 245 100.86 27.50 -73.03
N LEU A 246 100.10 26.90 -73.95
CA LEU A 246 100.49 26.76 -75.35
C LEU A 246 100.48 28.09 -76.10
N LEU A 247 99.56 29.00 -75.80
CA LEU A 247 99.58 30.37 -76.34
C LEU A 247 100.80 31.15 -75.84
N ALA A 248 101.11 31.08 -74.55
CA ALA A 248 102.30 31.72 -74.00
C ALA A 248 103.60 31.15 -74.62
N GLN A 249 103.61 29.84 -74.89
CA GLN A 249 104.71 29.18 -75.58
C GLN A 249 104.81 29.64 -77.05
N LEU A 250 103.69 29.80 -77.75
CA LEU A 250 103.62 30.32 -79.12
C LEU A 250 104.14 31.77 -79.19
N ASP A 251 103.71 32.63 -78.27
CA ASP A 251 104.15 34.03 -78.18
C ASP A 251 105.65 34.12 -77.92
N LYS A 252 106.16 33.30 -76.98
CA LYS A 252 107.60 33.21 -76.71
C LYS A 252 108.37 32.75 -77.94
N LEU A 253 107.91 31.70 -78.63
CA LEU A 253 108.57 31.20 -79.84
C LEU A 253 108.56 32.22 -80.99
N ASN A 254 107.49 33.00 -81.13
CA ASN A 254 107.42 34.10 -82.09
C ASN A 254 108.40 35.23 -81.74
N ALA A 255 108.51 35.60 -80.46
CA ALA A 255 109.47 36.59 -80.00
C ALA A 255 110.92 36.11 -80.18
N ASP A 256 111.22 34.88 -79.77
CA ASP A 256 112.54 34.25 -79.92
C ASP A 256 112.93 34.14 -81.41
N LYS A 257 111.97 33.85 -82.30
CA LYS A 257 112.20 33.84 -83.75
C LYS A 257 112.62 35.19 -84.29
N ILE A 258 111.99 36.28 -83.84
CA ILE A 258 112.33 37.65 -84.27
C ILE A 258 113.75 38.00 -83.83
N VAL A 259 114.08 37.72 -82.56
CA VAL A 259 115.42 37.97 -82.01
C VAL A 259 116.48 37.13 -82.74
N ALA A 260 116.22 35.82 -82.92
CA ALA A 260 117.15 34.93 -83.62
C ALA A 260 117.31 35.25 -85.11
N LEU A 261 116.34 35.92 -85.74
CA LEU A 261 116.45 36.42 -87.11
C LEU A 261 117.28 37.70 -87.19
N ASP A 262 117.15 38.59 -86.20
CA ASP A 262 117.89 39.86 -86.12
C ASP A 262 119.40 39.63 -85.84
N ASP A 263 119.71 38.65 -84.99
CA ASP A 263 121.10 38.24 -84.68
C ASP A 263 121.77 37.39 -85.79
N SER A 264 121.04 37.05 -86.86
CA SER A 264 121.53 36.14 -87.91
C SER A 264 122.06 36.88 -89.17
N ASN A 265 123.28 36.54 -89.61
CA ASN A 265 123.86 37.07 -90.85
C ASN A 265 123.17 36.50 -92.11
N PHE A 266 123.24 37.23 -93.24
CA PHE A 266 122.54 36.95 -94.52
C PHE A 266 122.59 35.50 -95.01
N PHE A 267 123.68 34.76 -94.74
CA PHE A 267 123.85 33.37 -95.18
C PHE A 267 123.26 32.30 -94.23
N THR A 268 122.88 32.65 -92.98
CA THR A 268 122.33 31.72 -91.98
C THR A 268 120.84 31.94 -91.65
N SER A 269 120.30 33.10 -92.00
CA SER A 269 118.89 33.49 -91.81
C SER A 269 117.84 32.47 -92.34
N PRO A 270 118.02 31.84 -93.53
CA PRO A 270 117.03 30.90 -94.06
C PRO A 270 116.88 29.62 -93.22
N GLY A 271 117.96 29.16 -92.58
CA GLY A 271 117.95 27.96 -91.74
C GLY A 271 117.26 28.20 -90.40
N VAL A 272 117.52 29.34 -89.76
CA VAL A 272 116.89 29.75 -88.49
C VAL A 272 115.39 29.97 -88.68
N LYS A 273 114.98 30.61 -89.78
CA LYS A 273 113.56 30.83 -90.09
C LYS A 273 112.78 29.50 -90.15
N LYS A 274 113.34 28.49 -90.82
CA LYS A 274 112.70 27.19 -91.01
C LYS A 274 112.51 26.44 -89.69
N ASP A 275 113.51 26.44 -88.80
CA ASP A 275 113.44 25.75 -87.50
C ASP A 275 112.36 26.36 -86.59
N TYR A 276 112.31 27.68 -86.49
CA TYR A 276 111.26 28.35 -85.72
C TYR A 276 109.87 28.22 -86.35
N ASP A 277 109.76 28.26 -87.69
CA ASP A 277 108.49 27.99 -88.38
C ASP A 277 107.96 26.58 -88.13
N GLU A 278 108.85 25.58 -88.05
CA GLU A 278 108.48 24.20 -87.76
C GLU A 278 108.00 24.03 -86.31
N LYS A 279 108.69 24.68 -85.35
CA LYS A 279 108.27 24.69 -83.94
C LYS A 279 106.96 25.45 -83.72
N ILE A 280 106.75 26.58 -84.39
CA ILE A 280 105.48 27.34 -84.35
C ILE A 280 104.35 26.48 -84.91
N ARG A 281 104.55 25.84 -86.06
CA ARG A 281 103.53 24.98 -86.68
C ARG A 281 103.17 23.79 -85.79
N TYR A 282 104.14 23.21 -85.06
CA TYR A 282 103.87 22.17 -84.08
C TYR A 282 102.95 22.67 -82.96
N VAL A 283 103.25 23.83 -82.37
CA VAL A 283 102.43 24.44 -81.30
C VAL A 283 101.03 24.83 -81.82
N GLU A 284 100.92 25.40 -83.02
CA GLU A 284 99.63 25.71 -83.67
C GLU A 284 98.77 24.46 -83.90
N THR A 285 99.40 23.35 -84.30
CA THR A 285 98.69 22.07 -84.49
C THR A 285 98.16 21.52 -83.15
N GLN A 286 98.92 21.67 -82.07
CA GLN A 286 98.47 21.29 -80.72
C GLN A 286 97.28 22.16 -80.26
N ILE A 287 97.32 23.48 -80.49
CA ILE A 287 96.21 24.40 -80.18
C ILE A 287 94.95 24.03 -80.98
N ASN A 288 95.08 23.72 -82.27
CA ASN A 288 93.96 23.34 -83.12
C ASN A 288 93.34 21.99 -82.71
N ASN A 289 94.16 21.01 -82.31
CA ASN A 289 93.67 19.73 -81.80
C ASN A 289 92.91 19.90 -80.47
N ILE A 290 93.37 20.78 -79.59
CA ILE A 290 92.62 21.12 -78.36
C ILE A 290 91.28 21.75 -78.74
N ASN A 291 91.27 22.72 -79.66
CA ASN A 291 90.06 23.44 -80.06
C ASN A 291 89.01 22.50 -80.69
N ASN A 292 89.42 21.58 -81.57
CA ASN A 292 88.52 20.59 -82.19
C ASN A 292 87.98 19.57 -81.17
N ASN A 293 88.80 19.11 -80.21
CA ASN A 293 88.33 18.21 -79.15
C ASN A 293 87.40 18.91 -78.14
N THR A 294 87.49 20.24 -77.99
CA THR A 294 86.61 20.99 -77.09
C THR A 294 85.18 21.16 -77.68
N ILE A 295 85.05 21.16 -79.01
CA ILE A 295 83.75 21.28 -79.70
C ILE A 295 83.03 19.93 -79.76
N ILE A 296 83.77 18.81 -79.90
CA ILE A 296 83.19 17.46 -80.00
C ILE A 296 82.73 16.92 -78.63
N ALA A 297 83.30 17.40 -77.52
CA ALA A 297 82.86 17.03 -76.16
C ALA A 297 81.43 17.51 -75.81
N LYS A 298 80.79 18.32 -76.66
CA LYS A 298 79.43 18.82 -76.43
C LYS A 298 78.32 17.82 -76.79
N ASP A 299 78.62 16.80 -77.61
CA ASP A 299 77.58 15.92 -78.18
C ASP A 299 77.56 14.49 -77.62
N ASN A 300 78.64 14.02 -76.98
CA ASN A 300 78.70 12.69 -76.37
C ASN A 300 78.93 12.80 -74.86
N SER A 301 77.87 13.07 -74.09
CA SER A 301 77.89 12.94 -72.63
C SER A 301 77.35 11.56 -72.21
N PRO A 302 78.22 10.58 -71.87
CA PRO A 302 77.78 9.28 -71.36
C PRO A 302 76.96 9.35 -70.05
N ASP A 303 76.86 10.52 -69.41
CA ASP A 303 76.03 10.74 -68.22
C ASP A 303 74.53 10.87 -68.51
N LEU A 304 74.10 11.41 -69.66
CA LEU A 304 72.67 11.60 -69.97
C LEU A 304 71.92 10.27 -70.17
N GLU A 305 72.62 9.28 -70.72
CA GLU A 305 72.09 7.93 -70.94
C GLU A 305 71.98 7.15 -69.62
N SER A 306 72.91 7.38 -68.68
CA SER A 306 72.87 6.78 -67.34
C SER A 306 71.75 7.35 -66.45
N VAL A 307 71.42 8.64 -66.59
CA VAL A 307 70.28 9.27 -65.90
C VAL A 307 68.95 8.79 -66.51
N LYS A 308 68.87 8.63 -67.84
CA LYS A 308 67.72 8.02 -68.51
C LYS A 308 67.51 6.56 -68.09
N PHE A 309 68.59 5.80 -67.87
CA PHE A 309 68.51 4.44 -67.33
C PHE A 309 67.97 4.41 -65.90
N LEU A 310 68.41 5.33 -65.01
CA LEU A 310 67.84 5.48 -63.67
C LEU A 310 66.35 5.84 -63.71
N ASP A 311 65.94 6.69 -64.63
CA ASP A 311 64.54 7.03 -64.85
C ASP A 311 63.71 5.83 -65.30
N GLY A 312 64.21 5.04 -66.26
CA GLY A 312 63.53 3.81 -66.68
C GLY A 312 63.39 2.79 -65.55
N TYR A 313 64.48 2.49 -64.82
CA TYR A 313 64.48 1.52 -63.74
C TYR A 313 63.54 1.91 -62.58
N TYR A 314 63.58 3.18 -62.14
CA TYR A 314 62.69 3.64 -61.07
C TYR A 314 61.26 3.88 -61.56
N ALA A 315 61.02 4.22 -62.83
CA ALA A 315 59.67 4.30 -63.38
C ALA A 315 58.96 2.95 -63.34
N ASP A 316 59.64 1.86 -63.70
CA ASP A 316 59.08 0.50 -63.62
C ASP A 316 58.81 0.10 -62.17
N LEU A 317 59.75 0.38 -61.25
CA LEU A 317 59.59 0.07 -59.82
C LEU A 317 58.45 0.88 -59.17
N LEU A 318 58.33 2.16 -59.53
CA LEU A 318 57.25 3.04 -59.06
C LEU A 318 55.90 2.65 -59.67
N GLY A 319 55.88 2.25 -60.95
CA GLY A 319 54.70 1.70 -61.61
C GLY A 319 54.21 0.44 -60.91
N LEU A 320 55.11 -0.50 -60.59
CA LEU A 320 54.78 -1.70 -59.81
C LEU A 320 54.24 -1.34 -58.41
N LYS A 321 54.85 -0.36 -57.72
CA LYS A 321 54.34 0.12 -56.41
C LYS A 321 52.98 0.79 -56.54
N ASP A 322 52.72 1.52 -57.61
CA ASP A 322 51.43 2.14 -57.89
C ASP A 322 50.34 1.10 -58.15
N ASP A 323 50.64 0.07 -58.93
CA ASP A 323 49.73 -1.07 -59.16
C ASP A 323 49.42 -1.79 -57.84
N MET A 324 50.45 -2.03 -57.00
CA MET A 324 50.26 -2.62 -55.67
C MET A 324 49.41 -1.74 -54.75
N ILE A 325 49.62 -0.42 -54.76
CA ILE A 325 48.82 0.54 -53.99
C ILE A 325 47.38 0.54 -54.50
N GLN A 326 47.16 0.53 -55.81
CA GLN A 326 45.82 0.49 -56.41
C GLN A 326 45.08 -0.78 -56.01
N GLN A 327 45.70 -1.96 -56.21
CA GLN A 327 45.12 -3.24 -55.84
C GLN A 327 44.77 -3.29 -54.35
N LYS A 328 45.69 -2.86 -53.48
CA LYS A 328 45.45 -2.85 -52.02
C LYS A 328 44.38 -1.83 -51.62
N ASN A 329 44.30 -0.68 -52.31
CA ASN A 329 43.26 0.30 -52.08
C ASN A 329 41.87 -0.26 -52.49
N GLU A 330 41.78 -0.99 -53.59
CA GLU A 330 40.57 -1.70 -54.00
C GLU A 330 40.13 -2.75 -52.97
N GLU A 331 41.07 -3.57 -52.46
CA GLU A 331 40.82 -4.51 -51.35
C GLU A 331 40.25 -3.78 -50.12
N VAL A 332 40.85 -2.65 -49.71
CA VAL A 332 40.39 -1.84 -48.57
C VAL A 332 38.98 -1.30 -48.81
N GLN A 333 38.66 -0.85 -50.03
CA GLN A 333 37.32 -0.35 -50.36
C GLN A 333 36.26 -1.45 -50.34
N GLN A 334 36.55 -2.62 -50.90
CA GLN A 334 35.65 -3.77 -50.85
C GLN A 334 35.38 -4.22 -49.40
N LEU A 335 36.44 -4.29 -48.59
CA LEU A 335 36.34 -4.66 -47.19
C LEU A 335 35.57 -3.59 -46.37
N ARG A 336 35.76 -2.31 -46.68
CA ARG A 336 35.00 -1.20 -46.07
C ARG A 336 33.51 -1.30 -46.39
N ARG A 337 33.15 -1.59 -47.64
CA ARG A 337 31.73 -1.79 -48.04
C ARG A 337 31.12 -2.97 -47.28
N SER A 338 31.84 -4.10 -47.22
CA SER A 338 31.41 -5.30 -46.49
C SER A 338 31.21 -5.03 -45.01
N TYR A 339 32.16 -4.34 -44.36
CA TYR A 339 32.04 -3.92 -42.97
C TYR A 339 30.84 -2.99 -42.75
N LYS A 340 30.68 -1.96 -43.59
CA LYS A 340 29.56 -1.00 -43.48
C LYS A 340 28.21 -1.71 -43.63
N ASN A 341 28.09 -2.63 -44.58
CA ASN A 341 26.87 -3.41 -44.82
C ASN A 341 26.56 -4.35 -43.65
N ALA A 342 27.58 -5.00 -43.08
CA ALA A 342 27.40 -5.89 -41.93
C ALA A 342 26.95 -5.11 -40.67
N VAL A 343 27.55 -3.95 -40.40
CA VAL A 343 27.17 -3.08 -39.29
C VAL A 343 25.77 -2.51 -39.49
N SER A 344 25.43 -2.01 -40.69
CA SER A 344 24.11 -1.44 -40.96
C SER A 344 23.01 -2.51 -40.86
N ALA A 345 23.25 -3.72 -41.38
CA ALA A 345 22.31 -4.83 -41.27
C ALA A 345 22.09 -5.24 -39.80
N SER A 346 23.16 -5.36 -39.02
CA SER A 346 23.09 -5.66 -37.57
C SER A 346 22.27 -4.62 -36.80
N ASN A 347 22.56 -3.34 -37.00
CA ASN A 347 21.87 -2.25 -36.31
C ASN A 347 20.39 -2.15 -36.74
N SER A 348 20.11 -2.31 -38.04
CA SER A 348 18.75 -2.30 -38.57
C SER A 348 17.91 -3.44 -37.98
N ASN A 349 18.46 -4.67 -37.96
CA ASN A 349 17.76 -5.83 -37.42
C ASN A 349 17.41 -5.67 -35.93
N LEU A 350 18.36 -5.19 -35.12
CA LEU A 350 18.10 -4.92 -33.70
C LEU A 350 17.08 -3.80 -33.51
N ALA A 351 17.17 -2.72 -34.30
CA ALA A 351 16.22 -1.61 -34.23
C ALA A 351 14.79 -2.04 -34.58
N VAL A 352 14.62 -2.88 -35.62
CA VAL A 352 13.30 -3.44 -35.98
C VAL A 352 12.75 -4.29 -34.84
N LYS A 353 13.56 -5.21 -34.28
CA LYS A 353 13.14 -6.04 -33.14
C LYS A 353 12.79 -5.20 -31.91
N GLN A 354 13.59 -4.19 -31.59
CA GLN A 354 13.32 -3.27 -30.50
C GLN A 354 11.98 -2.54 -30.68
N ARG A 355 11.70 -2.05 -31.89
CA ARG A 355 10.41 -1.40 -32.20
C ARG A 355 9.25 -2.36 -32.01
N THR A 356 9.35 -3.59 -32.49
CA THR A 356 8.29 -4.61 -32.32
C THR A 356 8.07 -4.93 -30.84
N LEU A 357 9.13 -5.19 -30.07
CA LEU A 357 9.03 -5.48 -28.64
C LEU A 357 8.43 -4.30 -27.87
N THR A 358 8.83 -3.07 -28.21
CA THR A 358 8.32 -1.86 -27.57
C THR A 358 6.85 -1.65 -27.90
N LYS A 359 6.42 -1.90 -29.15
CA LYS A 359 5.01 -1.86 -29.55
C LYS A 359 4.20 -2.89 -28.75
N ASN A 360 4.67 -4.12 -28.65
CA ASN A 360 4.00 -5.19 -27.90
C ASN A 360 3.88 -4.83 -26.41
N LYS A 361 4.95 -4.30 -25.81
CA LYS A 361 4.95 -3.78 -24.44
C LYS A 361 3.89 -2.69 -24.25
N ILE A 362 3.87 -1.68 -25.12
CA ILE A 362 2.91 -0.57 -25.02
C ILE A 362 1.47 -1.08 -25.14
N THR A 363 1.18 -1.97 -26.08
CA THR A 363 -0.15 -2.56 -26.24
C THR A 363 -0.57 -3.36 -25.00
N ALA A 364 0.33 -4.17 -24.44
CA ALA A 364 0.07 -4.94 -23.22
C ALA A 364 -0.14 -4.04 -22.00
N LEU A 365 0.66 -2.99 -21.84
CA LEU A 365 0.47 -2.02 -20.75
C LEU A 365 -0.84 -1.24 -20.90
N ARG A 366 -1.21 -0.87 -22.13
CA ARG A 366 -2.48 -0.19 -22.41
C ARG A 366 -3.69 -1.06 -22.09
N SER A 367 -3.65 -2.36 -22.41
CA SER A 367 -4.75 -3.26 -22.06
C SER A 367 -4.88 -3.46 -20.55
N LEU A 368 -3.76 -3.50 -19.82
CA LEU A 368 -3.76 -3.51 -18.36
C LEU A 368 -4.29 -2.19 -17.76
N GLU A 369 -3.98 -1.04 -18.36
CA GLU A 369 -4.50 0.25 -17.91
C GLU A 369 -6.02 0.34 -18.11
N ILE A 370 -6.54 -0.12 -19.24
CA ILE A 370 -7.99 -0.18 -19.49
C ILE A 370 -8.68 -1.09 -18.45
N LYS A 371 -8.09 -2.24 -18.12
CA LYS A 371 -8.61 -3.12 -17.06
C LYS A 371 -8.63 -2.44 -15.69
N ARG A 372 -7.62 -1.62 -15.40
CA ARG A 372 -7.55 -0.84 -14.16
C ARG A 372 -8.63 0.22 -14.11
N GLU A 373 -8.79 0.99 -15.18
CA GLU A 373 -9.84 2.00 -15.29
C GLU A 373 -11.24 1.39 -15.17
N GLN A 374 -11.47 0.21 -15.76
CA GLN A 374 -12.71 -0.54 -15.57
C GLN A 374 -12.94 -0.96 -14.12
N ALA A 375 -11.90 -1.45 -13.44
CA ALA A 375 -11.98 -1.79 -12.02
C ALA A 375 -12.24 -0.56 -11.14
N ASP A 376 -11.63 0.58 -11.47
CA ASP A 376 -11.84 1.85 -10.78
C ASP A 376 -13.28 2.36 -10.97
N VAL A 377 -13.82 2.30 -12.20
CA VAL A 377 -15.22 2.68 -12.48
C VAL A 377 -16.21 1.78 -11.75
N GLN A 378 -16.00 0.47 -11.74
CA GLN A 378 -16.82 -0.46 -10.96
C GLN A 378 -16.77 -0.10 -9.47
N PHE A 379 -15.57 0.11 -8.93
CA PHE A 379 -15.37 0.47 -7.54
C PHE A 379 -15.94 1.84 -7.17
N LEU A 380 -16.02 2.80 -8.11
CA LEU A 380 -16.68 4.09 -7.87
C LEU A 380 -18.17 3.90 -7.54
N SER A 381 -18.88 3.04 -8.28
CA SER A 381 -20.29 2.73 -7.97
C SER A 381 -20.44 2.01 -6.62
N GLU A 382 -19.53 1.08 -6.31
CA GLU A 382 -19.50 0.42 -5.01
C GLU A 382 -19.18 1.39 -3.88
N LYS A 383 -18.36 2.43 -4.12
CA LYS A 383 -18.01 3.44 -3.12
C LYS A 383 -19.20 4.30 -2.72
N ASP A 384 -20.07 4.64 -3.66
CA ASP A 384 -21.32 5.36 -3.36
C ASP A 384 -22.26 4.47 -2.53
N TYR A 385 -22.37 3.19 -2.90
CA TYR A 385 -23.12 2.20 -2.12
C TYR A 385 -22.53 2.00 -0.70
N ILE A 386 -21.20 1.92 -0.57
CA ILE A 386 -20.51 1.85 0.73
C ILE A 386 -20.82 3.09 1.57
N LYS A 387 -20.89 4.27 0.95
CA LYS A 387 -21.25 5.51 1.64
C LYS A 387 -22.68 5.47 2.16
N GLU A 388 -23.62 4.97 1.36
CA GLU A 388 -25.01 4.77 1.76
C GLU A 388 -25.13 3.77 2.91
N ILE A 389 -24.44 2.63 2.83
CA ILE A 389 -24.38 1.65 3.93
C ILE A 389 -23.83 2.30 5.20
N LYS A 390 -22.77 3.10 5.12
CA LYS A 390 -22.21 3.80 6.29
C LYS A 390 -23.19 4.78 6.91
N GLN A 391 -23.97 5.48 6.09
CA GLN A 391 -25.04 6.35 6.58
C GLN A 391 -26.15 5.55 7.26
N ASN A 392 -26.57 4.44 6.66
CA ASN A 392 -27.55 3.53 7.26
C ASN A 392 -27.04 2.92 8.58
N ASN A 393 -25.78 2.51 8.65
CA ASN A 393 -25.17 2.04 9.90
C ASN A 393 -25.16 3.15 10.98
N MET A 394 -25.02 4.41 10.59
CA MET A 394 -25.11 5.53 11.54
C MET A 394 -26.54 5.71 12.07
N SER A 395 -27.58 5.60 11.23
CA SER A 395 -28.96 5.63 11.71
C SER A 395 -29.29 4.42 12.59
N LEU A 396 -28.87 3.21 12.21
CA LEU A 396 -29.05 2.01 13.02
C LEU A 396 -28.37 2.11 14.39
N ARG A 397 -27.18 2.71 14.47
CA ARG A 397 -26.49 2.98 15.75
C ARG A 397 -27.22 4.03 16.59
N TYR A 398 -27.89 4.98 15.96
CA TYR A 398 -28.75 5.93 16.66
C TYR A 398 -29.99 5.23 17.22
N ASP A 399 -30.63 4.35 16.45
CA ASP A 399 -31.79 3.57 16.88
C ASP A 399 -31.44 2.67 18.07
N ILE A 400 -30.28 1.98 18.04
CA ILE A 400 -29.76 1.23 19.20
C ILE A 400 -29.71 2.12 20.44
N ARG A 401 -29.13 3.33 20.32
CA ARG A 401 -29.01 4.25 21.46
C ARG A 401 -30.37 4.66 22.01
N VAL A 402 -31.35 4.92 21.14
CA VAL A 402 -32.72 5.26 21.57
C VAL A 402 -33.34 4.10 22.35
N ILE A 403 -33.27 2.88 21.82
CA ILE A 403 -33.78 1.67 22.47
C ILE A 403 -33.06 1.42 23.80
N GLU A 404 -31.75 1.63 23.87
CA GLU A 404 -30.97 1.50 25.11
C GLU A 404 -31.39 2.50 26.18
N ILE A 405 -31.64 3.76 25.79
CA ILE A 405 -32.13 4.79 26.72
C ILE A 405 -33.53 4.41 27.20
N GLU A 406 -34.43 3.99 26.30
CA GLU A 406 -35.77 3.57 26.66
C GLU A 406 -35.74 2.37 27.62
N ALA A 407 -34.99 1.32 27.30
CA ALA A 407 -34.82 0.15 28.16
C ALA A 407 -34.21 0.51 29.53
N ASN A 408 -33.23 1.41 29.57
CA ASN A 408 -32.64 1.86 30.82
C ASN A 408 -33.62 2.68 31.67
N THR A 409 -34.41 3.57 31.06
CA THR A 409 -35.44 4.32 31.78
C THR A 409 -36.56 3.42 32.29
N MET A 410 -36.96 2.42 31.51
CA MET A 410 -37.93 1.40 31.92
C MET A 410 -37.39 0.59 33.10
N ALA A 411 -36.15 0.12 33.03
CA ALA A 411 -35.50 -0.61 34.12
C ALA A 411 -35.41 0.24 35.39
N LEU A 412 -34.86 1.45 35.30
CA LEU A 412 -34.69 2.34 36.46
C LEU A 412 -36.01 2.92 37.00
N SER A 413 -37.11 2.84 36.26
CA SER A 413 -38.44 3.13 36.82
C SER A 413 -38.85 2.09 37.89
N ASN A 414 -38.27 0.89 37.85
CA ASN A 414 -38.52 -0.17 38.80
C ASN A 414 -37.60 -0.05 40.03
N GLN A 415 -38.19 -0.14 41.22
CA GLN A 415 -37.48 -0.04 42.50
C GLN A 415 -36.47 -1.17 42.71
N VAL A 416 -36.76 -2.39 42.24
CA VAL A 416 -35.86 -3.54 42.34
C VAL A 416 -34.59 -3.29 41.53
N TYR A 417 -34.73 -2.79 40.31
CA TYR A 417 -33.62 -2.42 39.44
C TYR A 417 -32.78 -1.28 40.04
N ARG A 418 -33.42 -0.23 40.58
CA ARG A 418 -32.70 0.87 41.26
C ARG A 418 -31.91 0.42 42.49
N MET A 419 -32.49 -0.49 43.28
CA MET A 419 -31.84 -0.99 44.49
C MET A 419 -30.69 -1.93 44.12
N ALA A 420 -30.87 -2.77 43.11
CA ALA A 420 -29.82 -3.62 42.57
C ALA A 420 -28.68 -2.79 41.95
N SER A 421 -29.00 -1.74 41.20
CA SER A 421 -27.99 -0.84 40.61
C SER A 421 -27.19 -0.09 41.68
N TYR A 422 -27.81 0.30 42.79
CA TYR A 422 -27.12 0.88 43.94
C TYR A 422 -26.16 -0.13 44.62
N ILE A 423 -26.57 -1.39 44.75
CA ILE A 423 -25.74 -2.45 45.36
C ILE A 423 -24.55 -2.79 44.47
N ASP A 424 -24.76 -2.90 43.16
CA ASP A 424 -23.70 -3.19 42.19
C ASP A 424 -22.87 -1.94 41.83
N ASN A 425 -23.27 -0.75 42.29
CA ASN A 425 -22.65 0.55 42.00
C ASN A 425 -22.53 0.84 40.50
N VAL A 426 -23.64 0.67 39.78
CA VAL A 426 -23.78 0.86 38.33
C VAL A 426 -24.97 1.76 38.01
N ASP A 427 -24.86 2.53 36.92
CA ASP A 427 -25.90 3.46 36.46
C ASP A 427 -26.73 2.91 35.28
N HIS A 428 -26.28 1.79 34.68
CA HIS A 428 -26.90 1.19 33.50
C HIS A 428 -27.45 -0.20 33.79
N TYR A 429 -28.68 -0.48 33.32
CA TYR A 429 -29.38 -1.72 33.64
C TYR A 429 -28.65 -2.98 33.17
N LYS A 430 -27.92 -2.93 32.05
CA LYS A 430 -27.17 -4.09 31.51
C LYS A 430 -25.99 -4.50 32.40
N GLU A 431 -25.50 -3.59 33.24
CA GLU A 431 -24.35 -3.85 34.12
C GLU A 431 -24.78 -4.43 35.47
N VAL A 432 -26.09 -4.42 35.77
CA VAL A 432 -26.65 -5.01 36.99
C VAL A 432 -26.54 -6.53 36.88
N LYS A 433 -25.94 -7.17 37.89
CA LYS A 433 -25.82 -8.62 37.93
C LYS A 433 -27.19 -9.24 38.11
N THR A 434 -27.48 -10.28 37.31
CA THR A 434 -28.73 -11.04 37.41
C THR A 434 -28.93 -11.66 38.80
N GLU A 435 -27.85 -12.07 39.46
CA GLU A 435 -27.86 -12.57 40.83
C GLU A 435 -28.27 -11.49 41.85
N THR A 436 -27.70 -10.29 41.74
CA THR A 436 -28.07 -9.15 42.61
C THR A 436 -29.53 -8.78 42.38
N LEU A 437 -29.96 -8.70 41.12
CA LEU A 437 -31.32 -8.35 40.74
C LEU A 437 -32.35 -9.32 41.31
N THR A 438 -32.09 -10.63 41.19
CA THR A 438 -32.98 -11.68 41.72
C THR A 438 -33.03 -11.69 43.25
N LEU A 439 -31.88 -11.53 43.92
CA LEU A 439 -31.82 -11.44 45.38
C LEU A 439 -32.61 -10.23 45.90
N VAL A 440 -32.37 -9.05 45.31
CA VAL A 440 -33.06 -7.81 45.69
C VAL A 440 -34.56 -7.94 45.42
N GLY A 441 -34.95 -8.52 44.29
CA GLY A 441 -36.35 -8.81 43.98
C GLY A 441 -37.00 -9.69 45.05
N LEU A 442 -36.37 -10.80 45.42
CA LEU A 442 -36.88 -11.72 46.44
C LEU A 442 -37.02 -11.04 47.80
N VAL A 443 -36.01 -10.30 48.24
CA VAL A 443 -36.05 -9.60 49.55
C VAL A 443 -37.11 -8.51 49.55
N TRP A 444 -37.15 -7.68 48.50
CA TRP A 444 -38.11 -6.58 48.38
C TRP A 444 -39.55 -7.09 48.35
N PHE A 445 -39.86 -7.98 47.40
CA PHE A 445 -41.20 -8.51 47.24
C PHE A 445 -41.61 -9.43 48.39
N GLY A 446 -40.68 -10.22 48.93
CA GLY A 446 -40.92 -11.04 50.12
C GLY A 446 -41.28 -10.18 51.35
N SER A 447 -40.58 -9.07 51.58
CA SER A 447 -40.90 -8.18 52.70
C SER A 447 -42.30 -7.56 52.58
N LEU A 448 -42.68 -7.10 51.38
CA LEU A 448 -44.01 -6.53 51.12
C LEU A 448 -45.11 -7.59 51.23
N ALA A 449 -44.88 -8.79 50.68
CA ALA A 449 -45.82 -9.90 50.77
C ALA A 449 -46.05 -10.35 52.23
N LEU A 450 -45.00 -10.37 53.05
CA LEU A 450 -45.08 -10.73 54.47
C LEU A 450 -45.93 -9.72 55.26
N ILE A 451 -45.71 -8.41 55.03
CA ILE A 451 -46.50 -7.37 55.68
C ILE A 451 -47.97 -7.47 55.25
N GLY A 452 -48.21 -7.63 53.95
CA GLY A 452 -49.55 -7.78 53.39
C GLY A 452 -50.30 -8.99 53.96
N SER A 453 -49.64 -10.14 54.09
CA SER A 453 -50.27 -11.38 54.55
C SER A 453 -50.70 -11.35 56.02
N ILE A 454 -49.95 -10.66 56.87
CA ILE A 454 -50.23 -10.58 58.31
C ILE A 454 -51.27 -9.48 58.61
N THR A 455 -51.27 -8.39 57.85
CA THR A 455 -52.03 -7.16 58.18
C THR A 455 -53.53 -7.42 58.33
N GLY A 456 -54.17 -8.13 57.39
CA GLY A 456 -55.62 -8.41 57.45
C GLY A 456 -56.03 -9.21 58.68
N ILE A 457 -55.24 -10.24 59.03
CA ILE A 457 -55.47 -11.08 60.21
C ILE A 457 -55.19 -10.28 61.49
N ALA A 458 -54.07 -9.57 61.56
CA ALA A 458 -53.69 -8.77 62.72
C ALA A 458 -54.75 -7.70 63.06
N LEU A 459 -55.30 -7.02 62.05
CA LEU A 459 -56.38 -6.04 62.21
C LEU A 459 -57.68 -6.71 62.70
N THR A 460 -58.02 -7.89 62.16
CA THR A 460 -59.20 -8.65 62.58
C THR A 460 -59.09 -9.09 64.04
N LEU A 461 -57.93 -9.63 64.44
CA LEU A 461 -57.66 -10.06 65.81
C LEU A 461 -57.65 -8.89 66.78
N SER A 462 -57.06 -7.76 66.40
CA SER A 462 -57.06 -6.54 67.19
C SER A 462 -58.49 -6.01 67.40
N GLY A 463 -59.31 -6.00 66.34
CA GLY A 463 -60.72 -5.64 66.45
C GLY A 463 -61.53 -6.58 67.35
N LEU A 464 -61.31 -7.90 67.25
CA LEU A 464 -61.96 -8.89 68.11
C LEU A 464 -61.52 -8.76 69.58
N HIS A 465 -60.24 -8.45 69.83
CA HIS A 465 -59.73 -8.19 71.16
C HIS A 465 -60.38 -6.95 71.79
N LEU A 466 -60.43 -5.82 71.07
CA LEU A 466 -61.11 -4.61 71.53
C LEU A 466 -62.60 -4.84 71.82
N ASN A 467 -63.30 -5.60 70.97
CA ASN A 467 -64.70 -6.00 71.22
C ASN A 467 -64.84 -6.84 72.50
N SER A 468 -63.93 -7.78 72.72
CA SER A 468 -63.93 -8.59 73.95
C SER A 468 -63.66 -7.75 75.20
N LEU A 469 -62.80 -6.73 75.11
CA LEU A 469 -62.56 -5.79 76.20
C LEU A 469 -63.79 -4.94 76.50
N ALA A 470 -64.46 -4.42 75.46
CA ALA A 470 -65.71 -3.67 75.60
C ALA A 470 -66.79 -4.49 76.33
N LYS A 471 -67.02 -5.74 75.90
CA LYS A 471 -67.99 -6.65 76.55
C LYS A 471 -67.66 -6.95 78.01
N LYS A 472 -66.37 -7.16 78.34
CA LYS A 472 -65.94 -7.40 79.72
C LYS A 472 -66.14 -6.17 80.61
N ARG A 473 -65.89 -4.97 80.07
CA ARG A 473 -66.14 -3.70 80.78
C ARG A 473 -67.64 -3.47 81.00
N GLU A 474 -68.46 -3.68 79.96
CA GLU A 474 -69.92 -3.59 80.06
C GLU A 474 -70.49 -4.55 81.11
N GLN A 475 -70.02 -5.80 81.15
CA GLN A 475 -70.41 -6.77 82.18
C GLN A 475 -70.00 -6.33 83.59
N LYS A 476 -68.79 -5.78 83.76
CA LYS A 476 -68.31 -5.29 85.05
C LYS A 476 -69.13 -4.08 85.54
N THR A 477 -69.50 -3.17 84.65
CA THR A 477 -70.33 -2.00 84.95
C THR A 477 -71.76 -2.41 85.32
N ARG A 478 -72.36 -3.38 84.61
CA ARG A 478 -73.69 -3.92 84.97
C ARG A 478 -73.69 -4.61 86.34
N VAL A 479 -72.71 -5.46 86.62
CA VAL A 479 -72.58 -6.13 87.93
C VAL A 479 -72.35 -5.14 89.07
N TYR A 480 -71.69 -4.01 88.81
CA TYR A 480 -71.52 -2.95 89.81
C TYR A 480 -72.86 -2.24 90.11
N ILE A 481 -73.63 -1.90 89.08
CA ILE A 481 -74.94 -1.26 89.22
C ILE A 481 -75.94 -2.19 89.94
N ASP A 482 -75.98 -3.48 89.57
CA ASP A 482 -76.89 -4.46 90.18
C ASP A 482 -76.55 -4.77 91.65
N ASN A 483 -75.31 -4.50 92.10
CA ASN A 483 -74.89 -4.66 93.50
C ASN A 483 -75.06 -3.38 94.35
N GLU A 484 -75.28 -2.20 93.73
CA GLU A 484 -75.53 -0.92 94.41
C GLU A 484 -77.04 -0.59 94.57
N THR A 485 -77.92 -1.29 93.85
CA THR A 485 -79.40 -1.28 94.04
C THR A 485 -79.83 -2.34 95.03
#